data_AF-A0A7L3PWH6-F1
#
_entry.id   AF-A0A7L3PWH6-F1
#
_cell.length_a   1.000
_cell.length_b   1.000
_cell.length_c   1.000
_cell.angle_alpha   90.00
_cell.angle_beta   90.00
_cell.angle_gamma   90.00
#
_symmetry.space_group_name_H-M   'P 1'
#
loop_
_entity.id
_entity.type
_entity.pdbx_description
1 polymer ?
#
loop_
_entity_poly.entity_id
_entity_poly.type
_entity_poly.pdbx_seq_one_letter_code
_entity_poly.pdbx_strand_id
1 'polypeptide(L)'
;TELRPLDILSEVAPARVRVLQVQGLRGFQLTPSRPRALGFPASRLFIHCDRFPEEFSILVTLRALGIPAQDSEYIFTLMPEESPAVLVGMRFAPDKLHFLFWSPGRAGGRQSRVTFHNVSLSDSQWHTLVLAVSGQSFSLTVDCSTPKDVVVETPFPASLSVRRANFYLGNRQRRKGVFTGLLRQLVLLPGADATPQICTTMNFKVATLSVPTVLQDVPVKPASNEVLQYPYETDTKVTLGSRPRCSKQEKAQFWFNASRRGLYLCNGSTWVSMLEVKHRLDYVEEYQNLVTNSETMGVEVFTIPEVGLFAATANRVTPPGSAIYKWTDGKFVPYQNIPTYQAQSWKYFTIGKKIFLAVANFEQNERGQEFSVIYKWSHRKAKFITYQRISTHSARDWEAFVIEGEAFLAVVNHREG
;
A
#
# COMPACT_ATOMS: atom_id res chain seq x y z
N THR A 1 5.84 -4.92 -2.71
CA THR A 1 5.87 -3.45 -2.54
C THR A 1 4.51 -2.90 -2.89
N GLU A 2 3.57 -2.82 -1.93
CA GLU A 2 2.27 -2.20 -2.23
C GLU A 2 2.42 -0.69 -2.27
N LEU A 3 2.20 -0.14 -3.46
CA LEU A 3 2.23 1.29 -3.71
C LEU A 3 0.95 1.89 -3.16
N ARG A 4 1.07 2.93 -2.33
CA ARG A 4 -0.08 3.52 -1.64
C ARG A 4 -1.06 4.16 -2.63
N PRO A 5 -2.37 3.93 -2.50
CA PRO A 5 -3.36 4.64 -3.31
C PRO A 5 -3.33 6.14 -2.99
N LEU A 6 -3.22 6.96 -4.03
CA LEU A 6 -3.28 8.41 -3.96
C LEU A 6 -4.70 8.86 -4.28
N ASP A 7 -5.44 9.28 -3.26
CA ASP A 7 -6.81 9.80 -3.40
C ASP A 7 -6.78 11.23 -3.95
N ILE A 8 -7.04 11.37 -5.25
CA ILE A 8 -7.04 12.66 -5.93
C ILE A 8 -8.27 13.47 -5.50
N LEU A 9 -9.37 12.80 -5.14
CA LEU A 9 -10.62 13.44 -4.78
C LEU A 9 -10.57 14.08 -3.38
N SER A 10 -9.81 13.51 -2.44
CA SER A 10 -9.66 14.05 -1.07
C SER A 10 -8.92 15.38 -1.00
N GLU A 11 -8.13 15.72 -2.02
CA GLU A 11 -7.36 16.97 -2.07
C GLU A 11 -8.20 18.20 -2.45
N VAL A 12 -9.44 17.99 -2.92
CA VAL A 12 -10.33 19.09 -3.29
C VAL A 12 -11.02 19.66 -2.05
N ALA A 13 -10.89 20.97 -1.89
CA ALA A 13 -11.46 21.68 -0.74
C ALA A 13 -12.99 21.53 -0.68
N PRO A 14 -13.57 21.16 0.49
CA PRO A 14 -15.01 20.95 0.66
C PRO A 14 -15.88 22.15 0.26
N ALA A 15 -15.37 23.38 0.42
CA ALA A 15 -16.08 24.61 0.08
C ALA A 15 -16.39 24.79 -1.42
N ARG A 16 -15.88 23.92 -2.30
CA ARG A 16 -15.98 24.05 -3.76
C ARG A 16 -16.84 22.96 -4.42
N VAL A 17 -17.38 22.05 -3.62
CA VAL A 17 -18.04 20.82 -4.08
C VAL A 17 -19.29 20.58 -3.26
N ARG A 18 -20.37 20.11 -3.88
CA ARG A 18 -21.60 19.73 -3.17
C ARG A 18 -21.65 18.22 -2.98
N VAL A 19 -22.05 17.77 -1.81
CA VAL A 19 -22.30 16.34 -1.55
C VAL A 19 -23.75 16.03 -1.87
N LEU A 20 -23.99 15.06 -2.74
CA LEU A 20 -25.32 14.55 -3.05
C LEU A 20 -25.36 13.04 -2.83
N GLN A 21 -26.52 12.55 -2.41
CA GLN A 21 -26.77 11.13 -2.22
C GLN A 21 -27.77 10.65 -3.27
N VAL A 22 -27.39 9.61 -4.02
CA VAL A 22 -28.22 9.00 -5.07
C VAL A 22 -28.07 7.49 -4.98
N GLN A 23 -29.19 6.76 -4.91
CA GLN A 23 -29.22 5.29 -4.79
C GLN A 23 -28.41 4.76 -3.58
N GLY A 24 -28.46 5.47 -2.44
CA GLY A 24 -27.76 5.08 -1.22
C GLY A 24 -26.28 5.47 -1.17
N LEU A 25 -25.67 5.88 -2.29
CA LEU A 25 -24.27 6.29 -2.35
C LEU A 25 -24.12 7.81 -2.38
N ARG A 26 -23.13 8.31 -1.63
CA ARG A 26 -22.76 9.73 -1.63
C ARG A 26 -21.67 10.00 -2.67
N GLY A 27 -21.82 11.12 -3.38
CA GLY A 27 -20.84 11.59 -4.36
C GLY A 27 -20.75 13.10 -4.40
N PHE A 28 -19.64 13.57 -4.92
CA PHE A 28 -19.35 14.97 -5.16
C PHE A 28 -19.91 15.43 -6.49
N GLN A 29 -20.78 16.44 -6.44
CA GLN A 29 -21.19 17.22 -7.59
C GLN A 29 -20.20 18.38 -7.79
N LEU A 30 -19.53 18.38 -8.92
CA LEU A 30 -18.57 19.41 -9.29
C LEU A 30 -19.33 20.64 -9.81
N THR A 31 -19.06 21.82 -9.22
CA THR A 31 -19.76 23.05 -9.60
C THR A 31 -19.12 23.67 -10.85
N PRO A 32 -19.86 23.88 -11.95
CA PRO A 32 -19.29 24.35 -13.22
C PRO A 32 -18.94 25.85 -13.24
N SER A 33 -19.31 26.61 -12.20
CA SER A 33 -19.24 28.07 -12.19
C SER A 33 -17.81 28.64 -12.26
N ARG A 34 -16.79 27.91 -11.76
CA ARG A 34 -15.38 28.31 -11.83
C ARG A 34 -14.46 27.10 -12.08
N PRO A 35 -14.16 26.74 -13.34
CA PRO A 35 -13.34 25.56 -13.69
C PRO A 35 -11.96 25.53 -13.00
N ARG A 36 -11.29 26.69 -12.90
CA ARG A 36 -9.99 26.83 -12.21
C ARG A 36 -10.06 26.60 -10.69
N ALA A 37 -11.24 26.70 -10.09
CA ALA A 37 -11.41 26.53 -8.65
C ALA A 37 -11.38 25.05 -8.22
N LEU A 38 -11.59 24.10 -9.14
CA LEU A 38 -11.59 22.67 -8.86
C LEU A 38 -10.21 22.02 -9.09
N GLY A 39 -9.13 22.79 -8.90
CA GLY A 39 -7.78 22.30 -9.07
C GLY A 39 -6.87 22.52 -7.87
N PHE A 40 -5.81 21.70 -7.80
CA PHE A 40 -4.79 21.73 -6.76
C PHE A 40 -3.43 21.31 -7.34
N PRO A 41 -2.31 21.75 -6.74
CA PRO A 41 -0.98 21.43 -7.26
C PRO A 41 -0.62 19.95 -7.08
N ALA A 42 -0.01 19.37 -8.11
CA ALA A 42 0.41 17.97 -8.12
C ALA A 42 1.38 17.65 -6.97
N SER A 43 2.15 18.64 -6.50
CA SER A 43 3.05 18.51 -5.35
C SER A 43 2.36 18.14 -4.03
N ARG A 44 1.02 18.18 -3.95
CA ARG A 44 0.28 17.62 -2.82
C ARG A 44 0.26 16.09 -2.80
N LEU A 45 0.24 15.46 -3.97
CA LEU A 45 0.26 14.01 -4.13
C LEU A 45 1.69 13.49 -4.39
N PHE A 46 2.47 14.25 -5.17
CA PHE A 46 3.83 13.93 -5.59
C PHE A 46 4.86 14.66 -4.71
N ILE A 47 4.90 14.30 -3.41
CA ILE A 47 5.69 15.04 -2.40
C ILE A 47 7.20 14.74 -2.50
N HIS A 48 7.54 13.48 -2.77
CA HIS A 48 8.93 13.00 -2.74
C HIS A 48 9.53 12.81 -4.14
N CYS A 49 8.69 12.77 -5.17
CA CYS A 49 9.11 12.52 -6.55
C CYS A 49 8.18 13.27 -7.51
N ASP A 50 8.73 14.21 -8.28
CA ASP A 50 7.99 14.99 -9.28
C ASP A 50 7.76 14.21 -10.60
N ARG A 51 7.66 12.87 -10.55
CA ARG A 51 7.44 12.02 -11.72
C ARG A 51 6.15 11.25 -11.58
N PHE A 52 5.38 11.19 -12.67
CA PHE A 52 4.22 10.30 -12.77
C PHE A 52 4.72 8.84 -12.92
N PRO A 53 4.12 7.85 -12.24
CA PRO A 53 4.55 6.46 -12.35
C PRO A 53 4.40 5.91 -13.77
N GLU A 54 5.32 5.05 -14.20
CA GLU A 54 5.31 4.41 -15.52
C GLU A 54 4.21 3.34 -15.63
N GLU A 55 4.02 2.60 -14.55
CA GLU A 55 2.96 1.60 -14.40
C GLU A 55 2.01 2.07 -13.30
N PHE A 56 0.70 1.97 -13.52
CA PHE A 56 -0.30 2.43 -12.56
C PHE A 56 -1.70 1.94 -12.91
N SER A 57 -2.59 2.01 -11.94
CA SER A 57 -4.03 1.94 -12.14
C SER A 57 -4.72 3.25 -11.74
N ILE A 58 -5.73 3.65 -12.50
CA ILE A 58 -6.65 4.74 -12.13
C ILE A 58 -8.02 4.14 -11.88
N LEU A 59 -8.51 4.33 -10.66
CA LEU A 59 -9.81 3.88 -10.22
C LEU A 59 -10.77 5.05 -10.13
N VAL A 60 -11.91 4.95 -10.81
CA VAL A 60 -12.95 5.98 -10.79
C VAL A 60 -14.32 5.38 -10.55
N THR A 61 -15.02 5.86 -9.52
CA THR A 61 -16.45 5.57 -9.32
C THR A 61 -17.24 6.83 -9.58
N LEU A 62 -18.11 6.78 -10.59
CA LEU A 62 -18.84 7.93 -11.09
C LEU A 62 -20.27 7.60 -11.48
N ARG A 63 -21.11 8.63 -11.51
CA ARG A 63 -22.43 8.62 -12.13
C ARG A 63 -22.50 9.79 -13.10
N ALA A 64 -22.49 9.51 -14.40
CA ALA A 64 -22.57 10.54 -15.43
C ALA A 64 -23.99 10.70 -15.95
N LEU A 65 -24.31 11.92 -16.38
CA LEU A 65 -25.56 12.24 -17.07
C LEU A 65 -25.42 12.05 -18.59
N GLY A 66 -26.54 12.07 -19.30
CA GLY A 66 -26.58 11.98 -20.75
C GLY A 66 -25.81 13.11 -21.43
N ILE A 67 -24.87 12.77 -22.33
CA ILE A 67 -24.07 13.73 -23.10
C ILE A 67 -24.56 13.75 -24.56
N PRO A 68 -24.64 14.93 -25.22
CA PRO A 68 -24.89 15.02 -26.65
C PRO A 68 -23.87 14.23 -27.50
N ALA A 69 -24.31 13.70 -28.65
CA ALA A 69 -23.51 12.83 -29.53
C ALA A 69 -22.11 13.39 -29.92
N GLN A 70 -21.97 14.72 -30.00
CA GLN A 70 -20.74 15.39 -30.44
C GLN A 70 -19.87 15.93 -29.29
N ASP A 71 -20.31 15.78 -28.04
CA ASP A 71 -19.61 16.33 -26.89
C ASP A 71 -18.78 15.29 -26.14
N SER A 72 -17.87 15.79 -25.30
CA SER A 72 -17.04 14.96 -24.42
C SER A 72 -16.75 15.69 -23.13
N GLU A 73 -16.76 14.99 -22.01
CA GLU A 73 -16.53 15.55 -20.68
C GLU A 73 -15.28 14.96 -20.04
N TYR A 74 -14.49 15.82 -19.37
CA TYR A 74 -13.30 15.39 -18.65
C TYR A 74 -13.66 14.93 -17.25
N ILE A 75 -13.20 13.74 -16.85
CA ILE A 75 -13.28 13.26 -15.46
C ILE A 75 -12.22 13.97 -14.63
N PHE A 76 -10.98 14.00 -15.11
CA PHE A 76 -9.88 14.76 -14.53
C PHE A 76 -8.83 15.11 -15.59
N THR A 77 -8.02 16.13 -15.31
CA THR A 77 -6.81 16.44 -16.08
C THR A 77 -5.65 16.83 -15.17
N LEU A 78 -4.44 16.58 -15.62
CA LEU A 78 -3.18 17.05 -15.07
C LEU A 78 -2.50 17.92 -16.12
N MET A 79 -2.23 19.17 -15.79
CA MET A 79 -1.74 20.17 -16.74
C MET A 79 -0.59 20.99 -16.13
N PRO A 80 0.43 21.40 -16.89
CA PRO A 80 1.45 22.33 -16.42
C PRO A 80 0.82 23.70 -16.11
N GLU A 81 1.40 24.47 -15.19
CA GLU A 81 0.94 25.84 -14.88
C GLU A 81 1.02 26.79 -16.09
N GLU A 82 2.06 26.61 -16.90
CA GLU A 82 2.44 27.56 -17.97
C GLU A 82 1.94 27.12 -19.36
N SER A 83 1.28 25.96 -19.48
CA SER A 83 0.85 25.41 -20.76
C SER A 83 -0.56 24.84 -20.69
N PRO A 84 -1.40 25.05 -21.73
CA PRO A 84 -2.74 24.45 -21.82
C PRO A 84 -2.71 22.98 -22.28
N ALA A 85 -1.53 22.37 -22.41
CA ALA A 85 -1.35 20.97 -22.77
C ALA A 85 -1.77 20.05 -21.61
N VAL A 86 -2.44 18.96 -21.93
CA VAL A 86 -2.83 17.93 -20.96
C VAL A 86 -1.71 16.90 -20.88
N LEU A 87 -1.07 16.78 -19.71
CA LEU A 87 -0.03 15.77 -19.45
C LEU A 87 -0.64 14.39 -19.28
N VAL A 88 -1.69 14.30 -18.47
CA VAL A 88 -2.48 13.09 -18.23
C VAL A 88 -3.94 13.53 -18.09
N GLY A 89 -4.88 12.80 -18.66
CA GLY A 89 -6.29 13.09 -18.45
C GLY A 89 -7.18 11.98 -18.92
N MET A 90 -8.37 11.94 -18.35
CA MET A 90 -9.40 11.00 -18.76
C MET A 90 -10.67 11.75 -19.11
N ARG A 91 -11.25 11.44 -20.25
CA ARG A 91 -12.52 12.01 -20.72
C ARG A 91 -13.38 10.94 -21.35
N PHE A 92 -14.69 11.08 -21.25
CA PHE A 92 -15.63 10.18 -21.91
C PHE A 92 -16.47 10.94 -22.91
N ALA A 93 -16.98 10.20 -23.88
CA ALA A 93 -17.91 10.61 -24.91
C ALA A 93 -18.96 9.50 -25.04
N PRO A 94 -20.04 9.72 -25.80
CA PRO A 94 -21.02 8.67 -26.07
C PRO A 94 -20.34 7.39 -26.56
N ASP A 95 -20.54 6.31 -25.81
CA ASP A 95 -20.01 4.97 -26.05
C ASP A 95 -18.48 4.83 -26.10
N LYS A 96 -17.74 5.85 -25.63
CA LYS A 96 -16.27 5.88 -25.71
C LYS A 96 -15.64 6.45 -24.46
N LEU A 97 -14.57 5.82 -23.99
CA LEU A 97 -13.67 6.38 -22.98
C LEU A 97 -12.32 6.70 -23.64
N HIS A 98 -11.79 7.89 -23.36
CA HIS A 98 -10.49 8.32 -23.85
C HIS A 98 -9.53 8.57 -22.69
N PHE A 99 -8.39 7.89 -22.74
CA PHE A 99 -7.24 8.21 -21.91
C PHE A 99 -6.24 9.03 -22.73
N LEU A 100 -5.76 10.13 -22.16
CA LEU A 100 -4.91 11.11 -22.80
C LEU A 100 -3.60 11.20 -22.03
N PHE A 101 -2.47 11.14 -22.73
CA PHE A 101 -1.17 11.35 -22.11
C PHE A 101 -0.23 12.10 -23.06
N TRP A 102 0.73 12.81 -22.49
CA TRP A 102 1.76 13.52 -23.24
C TRP A 102 2.94 12.60 -23.54
N SER A 103 3.22 12.38 -24.83
CA SER A 103 4.39 11.62 -25.28
C SER A 103 5.50 12.58 -25.74
N PRO A 104 6.76 12.41 -25.31
CA PRO A 104 7.89 13.11 -25.90
C PRO A 104 8.16 12.58 -27.32
N GLY A 105 8.23 13.47 -28.31
CA GLY A 105 8.52 13.13 -29.71
C GLY A 105 9.76 13.86 -30.24
N ARG A 106 10.33 13.37 -31.36
CA ARG A 106 11.56 13.92 -31.97
C ARG A 106 11.42 15.37 -32.48
N ALA A 107 10.19 15.84 -32.71
CA ALA A 107 9.88 17.19 -33.22
C ALA A 107 9.13 18.05 -32.19
N GLY A 108 9.28 17.74 -30.89
CA GLY A 108 8.43 18.24 -29.82
C GLY A 108 7.45 17.19 -29.33
N GLY A 109 6.98 17.32 -28.09
CA GLY A 109 6.02 16.38 -27.52
C GLY A 109 4.66 16.46 -28.19
N ARG A 110 3.97 15.33 -28.29
CA ARG A 110 2.63 15.20 -28.86
C ARG A 110 1.70 14.56 -27.84
N GLN A 111 0.45 15.01 -27.81
CA GLN A 111 -0.59 14.37 -27.02
C GLN A 111 -1.06 13.08 -27.71
N SER A 112 -0.87 11.95 -27.04
CA SER A 112 -1.36 10.64 -27.43
C SER A 112 -2.74 10.37 -26.80
N ARG A 113 -3.55 9.54 -27.48
CA ARG A 113 -4.91 9.21 -27.06
C ARG A 113 -5.18 7.72 -27.26
N VAL A 114 -5.52 7.04 -26.16
CA VAL A 114 -6.07 5.69 -26.17
C VAL A 114 -7.59 5.77 -26.14
N THR A 115 -8.28 5.01 -26.97
CA THR A 115 -9.75 5.02 -27.04
C THR A 115 -10.30 3.62 -26.80
N PHE A 116 -11.15 3.50 -25.80
CA PHE A 116 -11.92 2.29 -25.52
C PHE A 116 -13.32 2.48 -26.07
N HIS A 117 -13.72 1.58 -26.96
CA HIS A 117 -15.04 1.57 -27.60
C HIS A 117 -16.06 0.75 -26.79
N ASN A 118 -17.35 0.92 -27.06
CA ASN A 118 -18.44 0.20 -26.41
C ASN A 118 -18.53 0.47 -24.89
N VAL A 119 -18.16 1.68 -24.44
CA VAL A 119 -18.13 2.08 -23.02
C VAL A 119 -19.26 3.07 -22.77
N SER A 120 -20.38 2.57 -22.26
CA SER A 120 -21.54 3.39 -21.88
C SER A 120 -21.49 3.73 -20.40
N LEU A 121 -21.33 5.02 -20.08
CA LEU A 121 -21.30 5.54 -18.69
C LEU A 121 -22.44 6.51 -18.38
N SER A 122 -23.19 6.92 -19.41
CA SER A 122 -24.16 8.02 -19.35
C SER A 122 -25.60 7.53 -19.17
N ASP A 123 -25.79 6.38 -18.53
CA ASP A 123 -27.09 5.74 -18.24
C ASP A 123 -27.71 6.22 -16.92
N SER A 124 -27.09 7.22 -16.27
CA SER A 124 -27.47 7.74 -14.96
C SER A 124 -27.39 6.73 -13.80
N GLN A 125 -26.64 5.64 -13.96
CA GLN A 125 -26.27 4.69 -12.90
C GLN A 125 -24.85 4.95 -12.40
N TRP A 126 -24.51 4.31 -11.28
CA TRP A 126 -23.15 4.27 -10.77
C TRP A 126 -22.33 3.22 -11.51
N HIS A 127 -21.15 3.64 -11.98
CA HIS A 127 -20.15 2.77 -12.59
C HIS A 127 -18.81 2.92 -11.88
N THR A 128 -18.09 1.81 -11.80
CA THR A 128 -16.70 1.75 -11.32
C THR A 128 -15.77 1.34 -12.45
N LEU A 129 -14.76 2.17 -12.70
CA LEU A 129 -13.79 2.02 -13.78
C LEU A 129 -12.41 1.76 -13.19
N VAL A 130 -11.72 0.74 -13.71
CA VAL A 130 -10.30 0.49 -13.44
C VAL A 130 -9.55 0.59 -14.75
N LEU A 131 -8.69 1.58 -14.90
CA LEU A 131 -7.75 1.69 -16.01
C LEU A 131 -6.37 1.26 -15.52
N ALA A 132 -5.87 0.10 -15.94
CA ALA A 132 -4.51 -0.35 -15.69
C ALA A 132 -3.61 0.00 -16.89
N VAL A 133 -2.42 0.52 -16.62
CA VAL A 133 -1.43 0.94 -17.62
C VAL A 133 -0.08 0.32 -17.27
N SER A 134 0.51 -0.40 -18.23
CA SER A 134 1.87 -0.94 -18.16
C SER A 134 2.53 -0.82 -19.53
N GLY A 135 3.44 0.15 -19.67
CA GLY A 135 4.15 0.44 -20.93
C GLY A 135 3.23 0.72 -22.11
N GLN A 136 3.13 -0.23 -23.04
CA GLN A 136 2.30 -0.15 -24.26
C GLN A 136 0.88 -0.71 -24.07
N SER A 137 0.62 -1.41 -22.97
CA SER A 137 -0.65 -2.08 -22.69
C SER A 137 -1.54 -1.22 -21.80
N PHE A 138 -2.78 -1.01 -22.24
CA PHE A 138 -3.80 -0.28 -21.52
C PHE A 138 -5.04 -1.18 -21.38
N SER A 139 -5.40 -1.52 -20.15
CA SER A 139 -6.55 -2.36 -19.86
C SER A 139 -7.63 -1.57 -19.14
N LEU A 140 -8.85 -1.56 -19.66
CA LEU A 140 -10.00 -0.93 -19.03
C LEU A 140 -11.01 -1.98 -18.57
N THR A 141 -11.25 -2.04 -17.27
CA THR A 141 -12.30 -2.83 -16.65
C THR A 141 -13.43 -1.91 -16.20
N VAL A 142 -14.66 -2.21 -16.58
CA VAL A 142 -15.87 -1.47 -16.16
C VAL A 142 -16.75 -2.41 -15.35
N ASP A 143 -17.12 -2.04 -14.14
CA ASP A 143 -18.03 -2.80 -13.28
C ASP A 143 -17.61 -4.27 -13.09
N CYS A 144 -16.30 -4.52 -13.07
CA CYS A 144 -15.71 -5.87 -12.99
C CYS A 144 -16.12 -6.82 -14.13
N SER A 145 -16.49 -6.27 -15.30
CA SER A 145 -16.66 -7.02 -16.53
C SER A 145 -15.33 -7.52 -17.07
N THR A 146 -15.35 -8.29 -18.16
CA THR A 146 -14.15 -8.63 -18.92
C THR A 146 -13.35 -7.37 -19.28
N PRO A 147 -12.04 -7.31 -19.00
CA PRO A 147 -11.21 -6.16 -19.33
C PRO A 147 -11.16 -5.92 -20.85
N LYS A 148 -11.08 -4.65 -21.24
CA LYS A 148 -10.87 -4.23 -22.62
C LYS A 148 -9.44 -3.77 -22.78
N ASP A 149 -8.63 -4.58 -23.45
CA ASP A 149 -7.22 -4.30 -23.66
C ASP A 149 -6.98 -3.55 -24.98
N VAL A 150 -6.13 -2.54 -24.93
CA VAL A 150 -5.65 -1.78 -26.08
C VAL A 150 -4.14 -1.68 -26.00
N VAL A 151 -3.46 -2.15 -27.04
CA VAL A 151 -2.01 -1.99 -27.20
C VAL A 151 -1.75 -0.84 -28.17
N VAL A 152 -0.88 0.09 -27.80
CA VAL A 152 -0.53 1.26 -28.61
C VAL A 152 0.95 1.28 -28.96
N GLU A 153 1.29 1.84 -30.12
CA GLU A 153 2.68 1.95 -30.58
C GLU A 153 3.55 2.84 -29.68
N THR A 154 2.95 3.87 -29.09
CA THR A 154 3.67 4.80 -28.20
C THR A 154 3.38 4.45 -26.75
N PRO A 155 4.34 3.90 -25.98
CA PRO A 155 4.13 3.58 -24.58
C PRO A 155 3.85 4.83 -23.74
N PHE A 156 3.26 4.61 -22.57
CA PHE A 156 3.24 5.64 -21.54
C PHE A 156 4.68 6.01 -21.15
N PRO A 157 5.02 7.31 -21.05
CA PRO A 157 6.38 7.76 -20.76
C PRO A 157 6.85 7.43 -19.33
N ALA A 158 7.97 6.71 -19.23
CA ALA A 158 8.61 6.33 -17.96
C ALA A 158 9.03 7.49 -17.03
N SER A 159 9.17 8.71 -17.57
CA SER A 159 9.73 9.86 -16.84
C SER A 159 8.88 11.13 -16.97
N LEU A 160 7.56 11.00 -17.10
CA LEU A 160 6.68 12.17 -17.22
C LEU A 160 6.80 13.07 -15.98
N SER A 161 7.33 14.28 -16.18
CA SER A 161 7.48 15.27 -15.11
C SER A 161 6.13 15.89 -14.78
N VAL A 162 5.81 15.94 -13.48
CA VAL A 162 4.63 16.63 -12.93
C VAL A 162 5.04 17.85 -12.10
N ARG A 163 6.30 18.27 -12.20
CA ARG A 163 6.80 19.49 -11.58
C ARG A 163 6.01 20.70 -12.08
N ARG A 164 5.51 21.52 -11.15
CA ARG A 164 4.68 22.71 -11.46
C ARG A 164 3.46 22.37 -12.35
N ALA A 165 2.85 21.22 -12.09
CA ALA A 165 1.58 20.83 -12.68
C ALA A 165 0.45 20.91 -11.66
N ASN A 166 -0.78 21.12 -12.15
CA ASN A 166 -2.00 21.15 -11.37
C ASN A 166 -2.97 20.08 -11.85
N PHE A 167 -3.59 19.38 -10.91
CA PHE A 167 -4.77 18.57 -11.17
C PHE A 167 -5.99 19.49 -11.29
N TYR A 168 -6.90 19.16 -12.20
CA TYR A 168 -8.23 19.76 -12.33
C TYR A 168 -9.28 18.66 -12.41
N LEU A 169 -10.25 18.70 -11.50
CA LEU A 169 -11.34 17.73 -11.49
C LEU A 169 -12.48 18.19 -12.38
N GLY A 170 -12.98 17.27 -13.19
CA GLY A 170 -14.14 17.49 -14.03
C GLY A 170 -13.92 18.46 -15.19
N ASN A 171 -12.71 18.93 -15.47
CA ASN A 171 -12.47 19.96 -16.50
C ASN A 171 -11.00 20.05 -16.92
N ARG A 172 -10.72 20.90 -17.92
CA ARG A 172 -9.37 21.22 -18.44
C ARG A 172 -9.02 22.71 -18.37
N GLN A 173 -9.42 23.39 -17.28
CA GLN A 173 -9.41 24.85 -17.10
C GLN A 173 -10.31 25.63 -18.08
N ARG A 174 -11.25 24.96 -18.75
CA ARG A 174 -12.20 25.56 -19.70
C ARG A 174 -13.62 25.20 -19.30
N ARG A 175 -14.58 26.03 -19.73
CA ARG A 175 -16.03 25.76 -19.52
C ARG A 175 -16.57 24.65 -20.44
N LYS A 176 -15.91 24.39 -21.58
CA LYS A 176 -16.29 23.31 -22.49
C LYS A 176 -15.79 21.96 -21.96
N GLY A 177 -16.65 20.95 -21.99
CA GLY A 177 -16.34 19.58 -21.57
C GLY A 177 -16.20 19.43 -20.05
N VAL A 178 -16.99 20.20 -19.29
CA VAL A 178 -17.05 20.06 -17.83
C VAL A 178 -17.90 18.85 -17.48
N PHE A 179 -17.46 18.05 -16.51
CA PHE A 179 -18.17 16.88 -16.01
C PHE A 179 -19.53 17.24 -15.42
N THR A 180 -20.58 16.61 -15.94
CA THR A 180 -21.96 16.74 -15.46
C THR A 180 -22.38 15.42 -14.81
N GLY A 181 -22.06 15.27 -13.53
CA GLY A 181 -22.33 14.04 -12.80
C GLY A 181 -21.88 14.09 -11.34
N LEU A 182 -21.77 12.91 -10.74
CA LEU A 182 -21.25 12.71 -9.39
C LEU A 182 -19.96 11.88 -9.44
N LEU A 183 -18.94 12.30 -8.70
CA LEU A 183 -17.73 11.52 -8.45
C LEU A 183 -17.75 11.02 -7.01
N ARG A 184 -17.66 9.71 -6.81
CA ARG A 184 -17.49 9.11 -5.48
C ARG A 184 -16.03 8.82 -5.17
N GLN A 185 -15.29 8.40 -6.20
CA GLN A 185 -13.92 7.93 -6.04
C GLN A 185 -13.07 8.31 -7.27
N LEU A 186 -11.86 8.79 -7.03
CA LEU A 186 -10.84 9.03 -8.05
C LEU A 186 -9.46 8.80 -7.42
N VAL A 187 -8.86 7.64 -7.69
CA VAL A 187 -7.66 7.16 -7.01
C VAL A 187 -6.61 6.75 -8.05
N LEU A 188 -5.37 7.17 -7.83
CA LEU A 188 -4.20 6.69 -8.57
C LEU A 188 -3.45 5.67 -7.71
N LEU A 189 -3.33 4.44 -8.21
CA LEU A 189 -2.55 3.37 -7.58
C LEU A 189 -1.29 3.13 -8.43
N PRO A 190 -0.10 3.54 -7.98
CA PRO A 190 1.12 3.27 -8.75
C PRO A 190 1.42 1.75 -8.83
N GLY A 191 2.08 1.31 -9.89
CA GLY A 191 2.73 0.00 -10.12
C GLY A 191 1.92 -1.26 -9.85
N ALA A 192 0.59 -1.20 -9.92
CA ALA A 192 -0.26 -2.36 -9.76
C ALA A 192 -1.49 -2.25 -10.66
N ASP A 193 -1.93 -3.39 -11.19
CA ASP A 193 -3.31 -3.57 -11.65
C ASP A 193 -4.21 -3.64 -10.42
N ALA A 194 -5.09 -2.66 -10.27
CA ALA A 194 -6.01 -2.61 -9.13
C ALA A 194 -7.21 -3.57 -9.30
N THR A 195 -7.41 -4.16 -10.49
CA THR A 195 -8.55 -5.01 -10.80
C THR A 195 -8.69 -6.19 -9.82
N PRO A 196 -7.63 -6.97 -9.51
CA PRO A 196 -7.73 -8.08 -8.56
C PRO A 196 -8.00 -7.65 -7.12
N GLN A 197 -7.73 -6.39 -6.75
CA GLN A 197 -8.03 -5.88 -5.40
C GLN A 197 -9.51 -5.44 -5.28
N ILE A 198 -10.08 -4.96 -6.38
CA ILE A 198 -11.42 -4.35 -6.42
C ILE A 198 -12.49 -5.40 -6.78
N CYS A 199 -12.20 -6.28 -7.72
CA CYS A 199 -13.14 -7.23 -8.29
C CYS A 199 -13.22 -8.57 -7.57
N THR A 200 -13.11 -8.53 -6.23
CA THR A 200 -13.21 -9.70 -5.34
C THR A 200 -14.57 -9.81 -4.64
N THR A 201 -15.33 -8.71 -4.59
CA THR A 201 -16.60 -8.63 -3.87
C THR A 201 -17.79 -8.84 -4.80
N MET A 202 -18.81 -9.58 -4.34
CA MET A 202 -20.04 -9.83 -5.12
C MET A 202 -20.90 -8.57 -5.37
N ASN A 203 -20.51 -7.40 -4.84
CA ASN A 203 -21.22 -6.13 -5.02
C ASN A 203 -20.27 -5.02 -5.52
N PHE A 204 -19.88 -5.12 -6.79
CA PHE A 204 -18.95 -4.20 -7.48
C PHE A 204 -19.39 -2.73 -7.45
N LYS A 205 -20.69 -2.44 -7.26
CA LYS A 205 -21.24 -1.08 -7.15
C LYS A 205 -20.78 -0.35 -5.88
N VAL A 206 -20.17 -1.07 -4.93
CA VAL A 206 -19.68 -0.53 -3.63
C VAL A 206 -18.19 -0.81 -3.44
N ALA A 207 -17.48 -1.31 -4.45
CA ALA A 207 -16.05 -1.60 -4.32
C ALA A 207 -15.25 -0.29 -4.17
N THR A 208 -14.61 -0.12 -3.00
CA THR A 208 -13.90 1.10 -2.63
C THR A 208 -12.46 0.81 -2.22
N LEU A 209 -11.52 1.58 -2.78
CA LEU A 209 -10.09 1.52 -2.45
C LEU A 209 -9.71 2.69 -1.53
N SER A 210 -10.16 3.89 -1.87
CA SER A 210 -10.12 5.07 -1.00
C SER A 210 -11.26 6.00 -1.39
N VAL A 211 -11.98 6.51 -0.41
CA VAL A 211 -13.07 7.48 -0.60
C VAL A 211 -12.88 8.59 0.44
N PRO A 212 -13.06 9.88 0.07
CA PRO A 212 -13.02 10.99 1.01
C PRO A 212 -13.93 10.72 2.21
N THR A 213 -13.47 11.03 3.43
CA THR A 213 -14.20 10.77 4.68
C THR A 213 -15.63 11.31 4.69
N VAL A 214 -15.85 12.44 4.02
CA VAL A 214 -17.18 13.08 3.86
C VAL A 214 -18.17 12.20 3.08
N LEU A 215 -17.70 11.25 2.28
CA LEU A 215 -18.49 10.37 1.43
C LEU A 215 -18.60 8.93 1.95
N GLN A 216 -17.90 8.57 3.04
CA GLN A 216 -17.95 7.24 3.68
C GLN A 216 -19.35 6.93 4.23
N ASP A 217 -19.89 5.74 4.05
CA ASP A 217 -21.29 5.48 4.44
C ASP A 217 -21.47 5.62 5.97
N VAL A 218 -22.37 6.51 6.40
CA VAL A 218 -22.64 6.71 7.84
C VAL A 218 -23.37 5.46 8.33
N PRO A 219 -22.95 4.80 9.43
CA PRO A 219 -23.72 3.71 10.00
C PRO A 219 -25.13 4.21 10.33
N VAL A 220 -26.15 3.43 9.98
CA VAL A 220 -27.51 3.62 10.51
C VAL A 220 -27.37 3.58 12.03
N LYS A 221 -27.53 4.72 12.70
CA LYS A 221 -27.53 4.79 14.17
C LYS A 221 -28.61 3.82 14.67
N PRO A 222 -28.27 2.84 15.52
CA PRO A 222 -29.29 2.21 16.34
C PRO A 222 -29.86 3.29 17.25
N ALA A 223 -31.18 3.32 17.41
CA ALA A 223 -31.79 4.08 18.50
C ALA A 223 -31.31 3.47 19.82
N SER A 224 -30.41 4.14 20.52
CA SER A 224 -30.11 3.83 21.91
C SER A 224 -30.12 5.10 22.74
N ASN A 225 -30.93 5.06 23.79
CA ASN A 225 -31.23 6.10 24.74
C ASN A 225 -30.00 6.55 25.55
N GLU A 226 -30.03 7.85 25.86
CA GLU A 226 -29.50 8.52 27.05
C GLU A 226 -27.97 8.56 27.30
N VAL A 227 -27.38 9.76 27.24
CA VAL A 227 -27.07 10.73 28.32
C VAL A 227 -25.60 10.61 28.71
N LEU A 228 -24.74 11.31 27.96
CA LEU A 228 -23.50 11.89 28.44
C LEU A 228 -23.26 13.18 27.64
N GLN A 229 -23.72 14.30 28.19
CA GLN A 229 -23.53 15.64 27.64
C GLN A 229 -22.37 16.27 28.42
N TYR A 230 -21.19 16.37 27.80
CA TYR A 230 -20.06 17.10 28.37
C TYR A 230 -20.16 18.59 27.99
N PRO A 231 -20.18 19.53 28.96
CA PRO A 231 -20.31 20.95 28.67
C PRO A 231 -18.92 21.57 28.50
N TYR A 232 -18.30 21.35 27.35
CA TYR A 232 -17.33 22.27 26.76
C TYR A 232 -17.13 21.90 25.29
N GLU A 233 -17.99 22.41 24.42
CA GLU A 233 -17.61 22.57 23.03
C GLU A 233 -16.57 23.69 22.98
N THR A 234 -15.28 23.32 23.03
CA THR A 234 -14.25 24.22 22.55
C THR A 234 -14.49 24.39 21.06
N ASP A 235 -14.66 25.66 20.68
CA ASP A 235 -14.95 26.12 19.32
C ASP A 235 -13.76 25.75 18.41
N THR A 236 -13.74 24.47 17.99
CA THR A 236 -12.61 23.86 17.31
C THR A 236 -12.70 24.23 15.84
N LYS A 237 -12.22 25.44 15.50
CA LYS A 237 -12.08 25.87 14.12
C LYS A 237 -10.96 25.10 13.45
N VAL A 238 -11.31 23.98 12.81
CA VAL A 238 -10.41 23.26 11.91
C VAL A 238 -10.22 24.07 10.63
N THR A 239 -9.13 24.83 10.55
CA THR A 239 -8.70 25.50 9.33
C THR A 239 -8.03 24.50 8.39
N LEU A 240 -8.74 24.08 7.34
CA LEU A 240 -8.19 23.30 6.24
C LEU A 240 -7.37 24.21 5.32
N GLY A 241 -6.04 24.06 5.31
CA GLY A 241 -5.15 24.91 4.52
C GLY A 241 -3.66 24.66 4.75
N SER A 242 -2.82 25.37 3.96
CA SER A 242 -1.35 25.39 4.09
C SER A 242 -0.89 25.65 5.52
N ARG A 243 0.22 25.03 5.94
CA ARG A 243 0.81 25.11 7.30
C ARG A 243 0.60 26.52 7.91
N PRO A 244 -0.26 26.66 8.93
CA PRO A 244 -0.54 27.96 9.52
C PRO A 244 0.72 28.53 10.19
N ARG A 245 0.80 29.86 10.29
CA ARG A 245 1.89 30.49 11.05
C ARG A 245 1.66 30.22 12.54
N CYS A 246 2.72 29.88 13.26
CA CYS A 246 2.70 29.79 14.72
C CYS A 246 3.39 31.05 15.25
N SER A 247 2.61 31.92 15.85
CA SER A 247 3.08 33.13 16.53
C SER A 247 2.57 33.15 17.97
N LYS A 248 2.86 34.22 18.71
CA LYS A 248 2.34 34.39 20.08
C LYS A 248 0.81 34.38 20.13
N GLN A 249 0.12 34.72 19.04
CA GLN A 249 -1.34 34.71 18.96
C GLN A 249 -1.91 33.30 18.87
N GLU A 250 -1.24 32.37 18.18
CA GLU A 250 -1.66 30.97 18.07
C GLU A 250 -1.03 30.06 19.14
N LYS A 251 -0.37 30.63 20.16
CA LYS A 251 0.24 29.84 21.24
C LYS A 251 -0.80 28.95 21.91
N ALA A 252 -0.43 27.69 22.15
CA ALA A 252 -1.29 26.63 22.69
C ALA A 252 -2.46 26.21 21.80
N GLN A 253 -2.51 26.65 20.54
CA GLN A 253 -3.44 26.08 19.57
C GLN A 253 -2.90 24.79 18.96
N PHE A 254 -3.82 23.93 18.55
CA PHE A 254 -3.53 22.71 17.82
C PHE A 254 -3.72 22.91 16.33
N TRP A 255 -2.82 22.34 15.54
CA TRP A 255 -2.97 22.20 14.11
C TRP A 255 -2.93 20.72 13.76
N PHE A 256 -4.03 20.24 13.18
CA PHE A 256 -4.11 18.89 12.64
C PHE A 256 -3.81 18.91 11.15
N ASN A 257 -2.71 18.26 10.76
CA ASN A 257 -2.38 18.05 9.37
C ASN A 257 -3.04 16.75 8.89
N ALA A 258 -4.21 16.87 8.27
CA ALA A 258 -4.99 15.73 7.78
C ALA A 258 -4.23 14.86 6.76
N SER A 259 -3.37 15.45 5.91
CA SER A 259 -2.62 14.68 4.90
C SER A 259 -1.48 13.86 5.50
N ARG A 260 -0.90 14.32 6.61
CA ARG A 260 0.18 13.59 7.32
C ARG A 260 -0.30 12.83 8.55
N ARG A 261 -1.60 12.90 8.88
CA ARG A 261 -2.17 12.40 10.15
C ARG A 261 -1.37 12.87 11.37
N GLY A 262 -0.82 14.09 11.30
CA GLY A 262 0.08 14.66 12.30
C GLY A 262 -0.65 15.72 13.13
N LEU A 263 -0.60 15.60 14.45
CA LEU A 263 -1.10 16.61 15.38
C LEU A 263 0.08 17.45 15.88
N TYR A 264 -0.04 18.78 15.75
CA TYR A 264 1.00 19.72 16.14
C TYR A 264 0.46 20.74 17.14
N LEU A 265 1.28 21.16 18.11
CA LEU A 265 1.00 22.20 19.09
C LEU A 265 1.89 23.42 18.83
N CYS A 266 1.31 24.63 18.80
CA CYS A 266 2.07 25.86 18.66
C CYS A 266 2.62 26.31 20.03
N ASN A 267 3.95 26.43 20.17
CA ASN A 267 4.57 26.90 21.41
C ASN A 267 4.69 28.44 21.49
N GLY A 268 4.21 29.16 20.46
CA GLY A 268 4.29 30.63 20.32
C GLY A 268 5.36 31.10 19.32
N SER A 269 6.17 30.21 18.77
CA SER A 269 7.11 30.48 17.68
C SER A 269 7.17 29.36 16.64
N THR A 270 7.02 28.10 17.06
CA THR A 270 7.07 26.93 16.18
C THR A 270 5.99 25.89 16.52
N TRP A 271 5.61 25.12 15.49
CA TRP A 271 4.74 23.95 15.62
C TRP A 271 5.55 22.73 16.06
N VAL A 272 5.24 22.18 17.23
CA VAL A 272 5.86 20.99 17.82
C VAL A 272 4.97 19.78 17.55
N SER A 273 5.54 18.66 17.07
CA SER A 273 4.75 17.43 16.82
C SER A 273 4.36 16.77 18.15
N MET A 274 3.08 16.44 18.29
CA MET A 274 2.54 15.74 19.47
C MET A 274 2.39 14.24 19.24
N LEU A 275 2.49 13.78 17.98
CA LEU A 275 2.48 12.36 17.62
C LEU A 275 3.92 11.93 17.28
N GLU A 276 4.55 11.14 18.13
CA GLU A 276 5.73 10.34 17.78
C GLU A 276 5.25 9.13 16.97
N VAL A 277 5.04 9.30 15.66
CA VAL A 277 4.63 8.19 14.80
C VAL A 277 5.85 7.30 14.55
N LYS A 278 6.02 6.23 15.36
CA LYS A 278 6.74 5.05 14.89
C LYS A 278 5.90 4.44 13.76
N HIS A 279 6.34 4.63 12.52
CA HIS A 279 5.70 4.07 11.34
C HIS A 279 5.65 2.53 11.46
N ARG A 280 4.47 1.98 11.72
CA ARG A 280 4.19 0.54 11.68
C ARG A 280 3.83 0.15 10.24
N LEU A 281 4.22 -1.04 9.79
CA LEU A 281 3.94 -1.52 8.43
C LEU A 281 2.47 -1.94 8.33
N ASP A 282 1.63 -1.11 7.71
CA ASP A 282 0.16 -1.27 7.66
C ASP A 282 -0.33 -2.46 6.79
N TYR A 283 0.58 -3.26 6.22
CA TYR A 283 0.28 -4.43 5.37
C TYR A 283 0.62 -5.77 6.05
N VAL A 284 1.06 -5.73 7.31
CA VAL A 284 1.31 -6.93 8.13
C VAL A 284 0.33 -6.88 9.29
N GLU A 285 -0.59 -7.84 9.35
CA GLU A 285 -1.38 -8.05 10.56
C GLU A 285 -0.46 -8.67 11.62
N GLU A 286 -0.34 -8.01 12.77
CA GLU A 286 0.33 -8.61 13.91
C GLU A 286 -0.53 -9.77 14.42
N TYR A 287 -0.17 -10.98 14.00
CA TYR A 287 -0.90 -12.17 14.39
C TYR A 287 -0.57 -12.62 15.82
N GLN A 288 0.74 -12.63 16.14
CA GLN A 288 1.23 -13.08 17.44
C GLN A 288 2.56 -12.40 17.76
N ASN A 289 2.72 -11.98 19.01
CA ASN A 289 4.00 -11.57 19.57
C ASN A 289 4.66 -12.77 20.28
N LEU A 290 5.87 -13.14 19.85
CA LEU A 290 6.65 -14.25 20.41
C LEU A 290 7.76 -13.72 21.31
N VAL A 291 7.61 -13.95 22.61
CA VAL A 291 8.65 -13.65 23.59
C VAL A 291 9.75 -14.70 23.49
N THR A 292 10.92 -14.31 23.02
CA THR A 292 12.10 -15.18 22.88
C THR A 292 13.03 -15.08 24.08
N ASN A 293 13.91 -16.08 24.25
CA ASN A 293 14.83 -16.15 25.40
C ASN A 293 15.84 -14.98 25.45
N SER A 294 16.17 -14.38 24.30
CA SER A 294 16.99 -13.18 24.18
C SER A 294 16.78 -12.52 22.82
N GLU A 295 17.62 -11.53 22.47
CA GLU A 295 17.79 -11.03 21.10
C GLU A 295 17.88 -12.21 20.11
N THR A 296 17.08 -12.14 19.04
CA THR A 296 16.92 -13.19 18.05
C THR A 296 17.56 -12.73 16.74
N MET A 297 18.59 -13.45 16.31
CA MET A 297 19.39 -13.11 15.12
C MET A 297 18.79 -13.68 13.82
N GLY A 298 18.05 -14.78 13.94
CA GLY A 298 17.42 -15.46 12.82
C GLY A 298 16.26 -16.35 13.29
N VAL A 299 15.33 -16.62 12.38
CA VAL A 299 14.21 -17.52 12.61
C VAL A 299 14.11 -18.46 11.42
N GLU A 300 14.06 -19.76 11.69
CA GLU A 300 13.83 -20.79 10.69
C GLU A 300 12.46 -21.41 10.92
N VAL A 301 11.59 -21.38 9.92
CA VAL A 301 10.24 -21.94 9.97
C VAL A 301 10.18 -23.19 9.11
N PHE A 302 9.75 -24.31 9.68
CA PHE A 302 9.79 -25.60 9.00
C PHE A 302 8.64 -26.53 9.40
N THR A 303 8.30 -27.47 8.52
CA THR A 303 7.23 -28.45 8.77
C THR A 303 7.83 -29.83 8.96
N ILE A 304 7.42 -30.52 10.02
CA ILE A 304 7.72 -31.94 10.22
C ILE A 304 6.50 -32.74 9.75
N PRO A 305 6.64 -33.63 8.75
CA PRO A 305 5.54 -34.46 8.26
C PRO A 305 4.84 -35.18 9.42
N GLU A 306 3.51 -35.19 9.39
CA GLU A 306 2.63 -35.82 10.41
C GLU A 306 2.70 -35.23 11.83
N VAL A 307 3.58 -34.24 12.09
CA VAL A 307 3.75 -33.63 13.42
C VAL A 307 3.29 -32.17 13.45
N GLY A 308 3.56 -31.41 12.39
CA GLY A 308 3.09 -30.02 12.23
C GLY A 308 4.17 -29.00 11.93
N LEU A 309 3.79 -27.73 12.04
CA LEU A 309 4.63 -26.55 11.76
C LEU A 309 5.43 -26.15 13.02
N PHE A 310 6.68 -25.77 12.84
CA PHE A 310 7.61 -25.36 13.88
C PHE A 310 8.37 -24.10 13.47
N ALA A 311 8.89 -23.38 14.47
CA ALA A 311 9.81 -22.26 14.29
C ALA A 311 10.96 -22.37 15.28
N ALA A 312 12.21 -22.24 14.82
CA ALA A 312 13.40 -22.20 15.66
C ALA A 312 13.98 -20.78 15.67
N THR A 313 14.25 -20.21 16.84
CA THR A 313 14.79 -18.87 17.00
C THR A 313 16.27 -18.94 17.37
N ALA A 314 17.14 -18.29 16.61
CA ALA A 314 18.57 -18.21 16.89
C ALA A 314 18.82 -17.13 17.95
N ASN A 315 18.97 -17.54 19.21
CA ASN A 315 19.07 -16.63 20.34
C ASN A 315 20.53 -16.36 20.76
N ARG A 316 20.81 -15.11 21.08
CA ARG A 316 22.13 -14.62 21.51
C ARG A 316 22.61 -15.20 22.85
N VAL A 317 21.75 -15.31 23.86
CA VAL A 317 22.19 -15.69 25.22
C VAL A 317 22.32 -17.21 25.37
N THR A 318 23.46 -17.62 25.91
CA THR A 318 23.78 -18.99 26.35
C THR A 318 23.71 -19.02 27.88
N PRO A 319 22.91 -19.83 28.61
CA PRO A 319 21.60 -20.49 28.39
C PRO A 319 20.37 -19.62 28.78
N PRO A 320 19.10 -20.04 28.49
CA PRO A 320 18.66 -21.38 28.06
C PRO A 320 18.95 -21.70 26.59
N GLY A 321 19.47 -20.72 25.83
CA GLY A 321 19.81 -20.86 24.42
C GLY A 321 18.61 -20.56 23.51
N SER A 322 18.56 -21.25 22.38
CA SER A 322 17.58 -21.06 21.33
C SER A 322 16.26 -21.77 21.62
N ALA A 323 15.14 -21.08 21.44
CA ALA A 323 13.80 -21.66 21.58
C ALA A 323 13.30 -22.26 20.26
N ILE A 324 12.61 -23.39 20.38
CA ILE A 324 11.79 -24.00 19.32
C ILE A 324 10.33 -23.87 19.75
N TYR A 325 9.50 -23.40 18.83
CA TYR A 325 8.06 -23.28 18.98
C TYR A 325 7.36 -24.27 18.07
N LYS A 326 6.20 -24.75 18.50
CA LYS A 326 5.30 -25.60 17.70
C LYS A 326 4.00 -24.85 17.45
N TRP A 327 3.49 -24.92 16.24
CA TRP A 327 2.16 -24.43 15.91
C TRP A 327 1.08 -25.36 16.48
N THR A 328 0.25 -24.85 17.38
CA THR A 328 -0.87 -25.57 18.00
C THR A 328 -2.03 -24.60 18.19
N ASP A 329 -3.25 -25.01 17.83
CA ASP A 329 -4.48 -24.21 18.00
C ASP A 329 -4.40 -22.79 17.43
N GLY A 330 -3.81 -22.66 16.23
CA GLY A 330 -3.70 -21.38 15.55
C GLY A 330 -2.64 -20.45 16.15
N LYS A 331 -1.64 -20.92 16.89
CA LYS A 331 -0.53 -20.08 17.38
C LYS A 331 0.74 -20.87 17.62
N PHE A 332 1.88 -20.20 17.64
CA PHE A 332 3.15 -20.77 18.07
C PHE A 332 3.23 -20.82 19.60
N VAL A 333 3.47 -22.00 20.15
CA VAL A 333 3.69 -22.22 21.59
C VAL A 333 5.10 -22.76 21.84
N PRO A 334 5.79 -22.39 22.93
CA PRO A 334 7.11 -22.93 23.26
C PRO A 334 7.09 -24.47 23.32
N TYR A 335 8.10 -25.10 22.72
CA TYR A 335 8.15 -26.55 22.56
C TYR A 335 9.42 -27.17 23.15
N GLN A 336 10.59 -26.59 22.85
CA GLN A 336 11.88 -27.09 23.28
C GLN A 336 12.88 -25.94 23.36
N ASN A 337 13.72 -25.91 24.40
CA ASN A 337 14.90 -25.04 24.43
C ASN A 337 16.15 -25.87 24.12
N ILE A 338 17.05 -25.32 23.32
CA ILE A 338 18.31 -25.94 22.93
C ILE A 338 19.47 -25.00 23.35
N PRO A 339 20.42 -25.47 24.16
CA PRO A 339 21.63 -24.73 24.44
C PRO A 339 22.42 -24.43 23.16
N THR A 340 22.65 -23.14 22.89
CA THR A 340 23.35 -22.63 21.70
C THR A 340 24.27 -21.48 22.09
N TYR A 341 25.33 -21.23 21.33
CA TYR A 341 26.36 -20.24 21.66
C TYR A 341 26.32 -19.05 20.70
N GLN A 342 25.61 -17.98 21.12
CA GLN A 342 25.28 -16.83 20.25
C GLN A 342 24.81 -17.26 18.85
N ALA A 343 23.72 -18.03 18.79
CA ALA A 343 23.23 -18.59 17.53
C ALA A 343 22.93 -17.48 16.52
N GLN A 344 23.41 -17.63 15.29
CA GLN A 344 23.18 -16.69 14.19
C GLN A 344 22.03 -17.13 13.30
N SER A 345 22.02 -18.41 12.93
CA SER A 345 20.99 -18.96 12.07
C SER A 345 20.70 -20.44 12.40
N TRP A 346 19.58 -20.90 11.87
CA TRP A 346 19.14 -22.28 11.89
C TRP A 346 18.86 -22.72 10.46
N LYS A 347 19.16 -23.97 10.12
CA LYS A 347 18.79 -24.55 8.83
C LYS A 347 18.09 -25.89 9.01
N TYR A 348 16.84 -25.98 8.55
CA TYR A 348 16.11 -27.23 8.46
C TYR A 348 16.44 -27.95 7.16
N PHE A 349 16.64 -29.27 7.23
CA PHE A 349 16.83 -30.10 6.04
C PHE A 349 16.49 -31.57 6.29
N THR A 350 16.31 -32.32 5.21
CA THR A 350 16.01 -33.76 5.25
C THR A 350 16.93 -34.54 4.34
N ILE A 351 17.35 -35.72 4.78
CA ILE A 351 18.06 -36.70 3.95
C ILE A 351 17.24 -38.00 3.98
N GLY A 352 16.53 -38.27 2.87
CA GLY A 352 15.49 -39.28 2.83
C GLY A 352 14.41 -39.00 3.89
N LYS A 353 14.09 -39.99 4.72
CA LYS A 353 13.11 -39.85 5.83
C LYS A 353 13.69 -39.25 7.11
N LYS A 354 15.00 -38.95 7.15
CA LYS A 354 15.67 -38.42 8.35
C LYS A 354 15.58 -36.89 8.34
N ILE A 355 15.18 -36.33 9.47
CA ILE A 355 14.96 -34.89 9.65
C ILE A 355 16.07 -34.31 10.53
N PHE A 356 16.66 -33.21 10.07
CA PHE A 356 17.76 -32.55 10.73
C PHE A 356 17.52 -31.05 10.87
N LEU A 357 18.24 -30.47 11.83
CA LEU A 357 18.25 -29.05 12.09
C LEU A 357 19.68 -28.65 12.50
N ALA A 358 20.33 -27.77 11.74
CA ALA A 358 21.69 -27.30 12.02
C ALA A 358 21.65 -25.89 12.61
N VAL A 359 22.47 -25.63 13.64
CA VAL A 359 22.66 -24.29 14.22
C VAL A 359 24.03 -23.74 13.85
N ALA A 360 24.10 -22.47 13.47
CA ALA A 360 25.34 -21.72 13.35
C ALA A 360 25.68 -21.05 14.69
N ASN A 361 26.65 -21.58 15.42
CA ASN A 361 27.15 -20.96 16.66
C ASN A 361 28.29 -19.99 16.34
N PHE A 362 28.18 -18.76 16.81
CA PHE A 362 29.20 -17.74 16.61
C PHE A 362 30.30 -17.76 17.67
N GLU A 363 29.92 -18.09 18.91
CA GLU A 363 30.83 -18.06 20.06
C GLU A 363 31.28 -19.44 20.52
N GLN A 364 32.34 -19.43 21.34
CA GLN A 364 32.85 -20.60 22.04
C GLN A 364 31.89 -21.07 23.13
N ASN A 365 31.97 -22.37 23.44
CA ASN A 365 31.38 -22.87 24.68
C ASN A 365 32.21 -22.48 25.91
N GLU A 366 31.70 -22.82 27.11
CA GLU A 366 32.39 -22.61 28.39
C GLU A 366 33.79 -23.24 28.49
N ARG A 367 34.13 -24.18 27.58
CA ARG A 367 35.42 -24.85 27.50
C ARG A 367 36.34 -24.26 26.41
N GLY A 368 35.97 -23.12 25.82
CA GLY A 368 36.74 -22.48 24.75
C GLY A 368 36.67 -23.19 23.40
N GLN A 369 35.70 -24.09 23.18
CA GLN A 369 35.58 -24.86 21.94
C GLN A 369 34.62 -24.16 20.97
N GLU A 370 35.06 -23.94 19.73
CA GLU A 370 34.24 -23.42 18.63
C GLU A 370 33.67 -24.59 17.81
N PHE A 371 32.34 -24.74 17.84
CA PHE A 371 31.66 -25.77 17.05
C PHE A 371 30.19 -25.41 16.87
N SER A 372 29.65 -25.85 15.75
CA SER A 372 28.23 -25.86 15.44
C SER A 372 27.66 -27.26 15.62
N VAL A 373 26.34 -27.36 15.74
CA VAL A 373 25.67 -28.61 16.08
C VAL A 373 24.59 -28.94 15.07
N ILE A 374 24.61 -30.17 14.58
CA ILE A 374 23.50 -30.77 13.84
C ILE A 374 22.67 -31.58 14.83
N TYR A 375 21.38 -31.28 14.87
CA TYR A 375 20.38 -32.02 15.61
C TYR A 375 19.59 -32.91 14.66
N LYS A 376 19.12 -34.05 15.16
CA LYS A 376 18.24 -34.98 14.46
C LYS A 376 16.92 -35.09 15.20
N TRP A 377 15.82 -35.12 14.47
CA TRP A 377 14.50 -35.37 15.06
C TRP A 377 14.39 -36.80 15.58
N SER A 378 13.97 -36.96 16.84
CA SER A 378 13.64 -38.25 17.43
C SER A 378 12.12 -38.44 17.41
N HIS A 379 11.62 -39.32 16.53
CA HIS A 379 10.19 -39.66 16.49
C HIS A 379 9.68 -40.21 17.83
N ARG A 380 10.50 -41.01 18.52
CA ARG A 380 10.15 -41.59 19.83
C ARG A 380 9.99 -40.55 20.93
N LYS A 381 10.89 -39.54 20.97
CA LYS A 381 10.85 -38.48 22.00
C LYS A 381 10.05 -37.25 21.55
N ALA A 382 9.64 -37.22 20.30
CA ALA A 382 9.10 -36.05 19.60
C ALA A 382 9.96 -34.78 19.85
N LYS A 383 11.29 -34.87 19.81
CA LYS A 383 12.19 -33.74 20.09
C LYS A 383 13.44 -33.81 19.24
N PHE A 384 14.09 -32.67 19.03
CA PHE A 384 15.42 -32.63 18.44
C PHE A 384 16.47 -33.07 19.46
N ILE A 385 17.35 -33.97 19.05
CA ILE A 385 18.47 -34.48 19.86
C ILE A 385 19.78 -34.23 19.11
N THR A 386 20.85 -33.96 19.85
CA THR A 386 22.19 -33.78 19.28
C THR A 386 22.56 -35.00 18.44
N TYR A 387 22.96 -34.77 17.19
CA TYR A 387 23.39 -35.82 16.27
C TYR A 387 24.90 -35.74 16.02
N GLN A 388 25.39 -34.55 15.65
CA GLN A 388 26.80 -34.34 15.34
C GLN A 388 27.23 -32.94 15.78
N ARG A 389 28.49 -32.81 16.19
CA ARG A 389 29.18 -31.54 16.40
C ARG A 389 30.19 -31.37 15.29
N ILE A 390 30.24 -30.19 14.68
CA ILE A 390 31.13 -29.87 13.59
C ILE A 390 32.00 -28.71 14.04
N SER A 391 33.32 -28.85 13.91
CA SER A 391 34.24 -27.75 14.15
C SER A 391 33.93 -26.62 13.16
N THR A 392 33.67 -25.44 13.68
CA THR A 392 33.31 -24.25 12.88
C THR A 392 33.94 -23.03 13.54
N HIS A 393 34.24 -22.00 12.75
CA HIS A 393 34.98 -20.83 13.22
C HIS A 393 34.10 -19.58 13.14
N SER A 394 33.39 -19.32 14.24
CA SER A 394 32.33 -18.30 14.30
C SER A 394 31.33 -18.41 13.13
N ALA A 395 30.56 -19.50 13.12
CA ALA A 395 29.63 -19.79 12.03
C ALA A 395 28.55 -18.71 11.92
N ARG A 396 28.27 -18.28 10.68
CA ARG A 396 27.27 -17.27 10.35
C ARG A 396 26.01 -17.88 9.79
N ASP A 397 26.16 -18.89 8.93
CA ASP A 397 25.02 -19.50 8.27
C ASP A 397 25.26 -20.95 7.84
N TRP A 398 24.17 -21.67 7.61
CA TRP A 398 24.12 -23.03 7.07
C TRP A 398 23.20 -23.08 5.87
N GLU A 399 23.64 -23.71 4.78
CA GLU A 399 22.81 -23.96 3.61
C GLU A 399 22.84 -25.44 3.24
N ALA A 400 21.67 -26.01 2.96
CA ALA A 400 21.53 -27.42 2.62
C ALA A 400 20.96 -27.54 1.21
N PHE A 401 21.59 -28.33 0.35
CA PHE A 401 21.22 -28.45 -1.05
C PHE A 401 21.55 -29.84 -1.59
N VAL A 402 21.04 -30.16 -2.77
CA VAL A 402 21.21 -31.46 -3.42
C VAL A 402 21.79 -31.25 -4.82
N ILE A 403 22.85 -31.98 -5.15
CA ILE A 403 23.47 -32.01 -6.48
C ILE A 403 23.50 -33.47 -6.93
N GLU A 404 22.91 -33.76 -8.10
CA GLU A 404 22.90 -35.11 -8.69
C GLU A 404 22.38 -36.23 -7.75
N GLY A 405 21.45 -35.88 -6.84
CA GLY A 405 20.88 -36.83 -5.88
C GLY A 405 21.68 -37.02 -4.59
N GLU A 406 22.86 -36.40 -4.49
CA GLU A 406 23.67 -36.37 -3.26
C GLU A 406 23.36 -35.13 -2.43
N ALA A 407 23.25 -35.31 -1.11
CA ALA A 407 22.93 -34.23 -0.19
C ALA A 407 24.21 -33.56 0.33
N PHE A 408 24.27 -32.23 0.21
CA PHE A 408 25.37 -31.40 0.66
C PHE A 408 24.88 -30.42 1.73
N LEU A 409 25.79 -30.06 2.63
CA LEU A 409 25.57 -29.07 3.67
C LEU A 409 26.80 -28.16 3.71
N ALA A 410 26.61 -26.88 3.47
CA ALA A 410 27.65 -25.86 3.51
C ALA A 410 27.49 -24.98 4.75
N VAL A 411 28.63 -24.56 5.32
CA VAL A 411 28.69 -23.62 6.46
C VAL A 411 29.57 -22.45 6.09
N VAL A 412 29.14 -21.25 6.49
CA VAL A 412 29.95 -20.04 6.35
C VAL A 412 30.60 -19.71 7.68
N ASN A 413 31.93 -19.75 7.72
CA ASN A 413 32.73 -19.36 8.87
C ASN A 413 33.19 -17.90 8.73
N HIS A 414 33.18 -17.15 9.84
CA HIS A 414 33.62 -15.76 9.85
C HIS A 414 35.10 -15.59 10.15
N ARG A 415 35.69 -16.46 10.97
CA ARG A 415 37.09 -16.32 11.42
C ARG A 415 38.09 -17.07 10.53
N GLU A 416 37.68 -18.20 9.94
CA GLU A 416 38.51 -19.03 9.06
C GLU A 416 37.63 -19.53 7.91
N GLY A 417 37.67 -18.81 6.78
CA GLY A 417 36.83 -19.02 5.60
C GLY A 417 37.53 -19.75 4.46
#